data_AF-A0A9X9LIW7-F1
#
_entry.id   AF-A0A9X9LIW7-F1
#
_cell.length_a   1.000
_cell.length_b   1.000
_cell.length_c   1.000
_cell.angle_alpha   90.00
_cell.angle_beta   90.00
_cell.angle_gamma   90.00
#
_symmetry.space_group_name_H-M   'P 1'
#
loop_
_entity.id
_entity.type
_entity.pdbx_description
1 polymer ?
#
loop_
_entity_poly.entity_id
_entity_poly.type
_entity_poly.pdbx_seq_one_letter_code
_entity_poly.pdbx_strand_id
1 'polypeptide(L)'
;MHKYTSADLPQMQLSLPSDGNNNNSTCNIEVINSLDIEESIWSPRFGLKGKIDVTVGVKIHRGCRTKYKIMPLELKTGKELNSIEHRSQVG
;
A
#
# COMPACT_ATOMS: atom_id res chain seq x y z
N MET A 1 -8.74 0.98 32.86
CA MET A 1 -7.72 1.52 31.95
C MET A 1 -7.30 0.38 31.01
N HIS A 2 -7.91 0.28 29.83
CA HIS A 2 -7.64 -0.82 28.89
C HIS A 2 -6.32 -0.56 28.16
N LYS A 3 -5.37 -1.48 28.33
CA LYS A 3 -4.11 -1.55 27.57
C LYS A 3 -4.46 -2.05 26.18
N TYR A 4 -4.22 -1.25 25.14
CA TYR A 4 -4.26 -1.71 23.77
C TYR A 4 -3.05 -2.60 23.51
N THR A 5 -3.28 -3.91 23.41
CA THR A 5 -2.31 -4.90 22.96
C THR A 5 -2.10 -4.74 21.46
N SER A 6 -0.85 -4.50 21.05
CA SER A 6 -0.39 -4.25 19.67
C SER A 6 -0.55 -5.43 18.68
N ALA A 7 -1.40 -6.41 18.97
CA ALA A 7 -1.44 -7.69 18.28
C ALA A 7 -2.59 -7.88 17.27
N ASP A 8 -3.54 -6.95 17.18
CA ASP A 8 -4.76 -7.12 16.36
C ASP A 8 -4.90 -6.13 15.19
N LEU A 9 -3.83 -5.41 14.83
CA LEU A 9 -3.85 -4.65 13.58
C LEU A 9 -3.63 -5.61 12.40
N PRO A 10 -4.48 -5.58 11.36
CA PRO A 10 -4.28 -6.41 10.18
C PRO A 10 -2.92 -6.07 9.58
N GLN A 11 -1.99 -7.03 9.67
CA GLN A 11 -0.68 -6.88 9.05
C GLN A 11 -0.86 -7.01 7.54
N MET A 12 -0.84 -5.87 6.84
CA MET A 12 -0.85 -5.85 5.38
C MET A 12 0.52 -6.31 4.86
N GLN A 13 0.59 -7.56 4.39
CA GLN A 13 1.77 -8.09 3.72
C GLN A 13 1.75 -7.66 2.25
N LEU A 14 2.35 -6.52 1.93
CA LEU A 14 2.51 -6.06 0.55
C LEU A 14 3.83 -6.59 -0.03
N SER A 15 3.75 -7.28 -1.18
CA SER A 15 4.92 -7.63 -1.97
C SER A 15 5.46 -6.38 -2.66
N LEU A 16 6.41 -5.72 -2.02
CA LEU A 16 7.13 -4.59 -2.63
C LEU A 16 8.18 -5.14 -3.62
N PRO A 17 8.36 -4.52 -4.81
CA PRO A 17 9.41 -4.90 -5.73
C PRO A 17 10.76 -4.81 -5.00
N SER A 18 11.42 -5.96 -4.83
CA SER A 18 12.68 -6.08 -4.12
C SER A 18 13.75 -5.30 -4.90
N ASP A 19 14.49 -4.43 -4.22
CA ASP A 19 15.74 -3.85 -4.72
C ASP A 19 16.74 -5.01 -4.93
N GLY A 20 16.67 -5.71 -6.07
CA GLY A 20 17.69 -6.62 -6.62
C GLY A 20 18.12 -7.84 -5.81
N ASN A 21 17.57 -8.09 -4.62
CA ASN A 21 18.00 -9.22 -3.76
C ASN A 21 16.93 -10.31 -3.71
N ASN A 22 17.28 -11.51 -4.19
CA ASN A 22 16.46 -12.74 -4.30
C ASN A 22 16.08 -13.36 -2.94
N ASN A 23 16.29 -12.65 -1.84
CA ASN A 23 15.84 -13.08 -0.53
C ASN A 23 14.44 -12.52 -0.33
N ASN A 24 13.45 -13.42 -0.36
CA ASN A 24 12.04 -13.18 -0.02
C ASN A 24 11.90 -12.85 1.48
N SER A 25 12.60 -11.81 1.92
CA SER A 25 12.58 -11.34 3.30
C SER A 25 11.27 -10.61 3.50
N THR A 26 10.45 -11.15 4.40
CA THR A 26 9.24 -10.51 4.88
C THR A 26 9.54 -9.07 5.33
N CYS A 27 8.72 -8.13 4.89
CA CYS A 27 8.81 -6.73 5.33
C CYS A 27 7.55 -6.35 6.08
N ASN A 28 7.72 -5.65 7.20
CA ASN A 28 6.60 -5.07 7.93
C ASN A 28 6.36 -3.66 7.42
N ILE A 29 5.10 -3.31 7.20
CA ILE A 29 4.71 -1.99 6.70
C ILE A 29 3.84 -1.33 7.75
N GLU A 30 4.23 -0.12 8.15
CA GLU A 30 3.54 0.71 9.12
C GLU A 30 3.02 1.96 8.40
N VAL A 31 1.71 2.21 8.47
CA VAL A 31 1.11 3.47 8.00
C VAL A 31 1.26 4.50 9.12
N ILE A 32 1.95 5.60 8.83
CA ILE A 32 2.31 6.61 9.83
C ILE A 32 1.26 7.71 9.89
N ASN A 33 0.87 8.22 8.73
CA ASN A 33 -0.06 9.34 8.61
C ASN A 33 -0.74 9.35 7.25
N SER A 34 -1.95 9.89 7.20
CA SER A 34 -2.52 10.42 5.96
C SER A 34 -1.90 11.79 5.68
N LEU A 35 -1.51 12.00 4.43
CA LEU A 35 -0.94 13.25 3.93
C LEU A 35 -1.98 14.05 3.17
N ASP A 36 -2.80 13.37 2.36
CA ASP A 36 -3.90 13.99 1.62
C ASP A 36 -5.06 13.01 1.42
N ILE A 37 -6.26 13.54 1.19
CA ILE A 37 -7.50 12.78 0.98
C ILE A 37 -8.16 13.31 -0.30
N GLU A 38 -8.61 12.39 -1.15
CA GLU A 38 -9.29 12.68 -2.43
C GLU A 38 -8.46 13.56 -3.40
N GLU A 39 -7.16 13.30 -3.48
CA GLU A 39 -6.22 14.03 -4.33
C GLU A 39 -6.53 13.82 -5.82
N SER A 40 -6.69 14.91 -6.58
CA SER A 40 -6.87 14.85 -8.03
C SER A 40 -5.55 15.11 -8.75
N ILE A 41 -5.06 14.12 -9.50
CA ILE A 41 -3.80 14.21 -10.22
C ILE A 41 -4.01 14.38 -11.72
N TRP A 42 -3.16 15.19 -12.34
CA TRP A 42 -3.04 15.26 -13.79
C TRP A 42 -1.57 15.19 -14.18
N SER A 43 -1.22 14.21 -15.00
CA SER A 43 0.13 14.02 -15.52
C SER A 43 0.13 14.19 -17.04
N PRO A 44 0.41 15.40 -17.54
CA PRO A 44 0.51 15.67 -18.98
C PRO A 44 1.58 14.81 -19.68
N ARG A 45 2.68 14.51 -18.97
CA ARG A 45 3.79 13.71 -19.50
C ARG A 45 3.38 12.28 -19.84
N PHE A 46 2.40 11.73 -19.11
CA PHE A 46 1.88 10.38 -19.35
C PHE A 46 0.47 10.41 -19.95
N GLY A 47 -0.12 11.59 -20.16
CA GLY A 47 -1.51 11.73 -20.62
C GLY A 47 -2.55 11.18 -19.64
N LEU A 48 -2.22 11.05 -18.35
CA LEU A 48 -3.07 10.43 -17.34
C LEU A 48 -3.73 11.48 -16.45
N LYS A 49 -5.00 11.27 -16.13
CA LYS A 49 -5.74 11.97 -15.08
C LYS A 49 -6.39 10.93 -14.19
N GLY A 50 -6.32 11.13 -12.87
CA GLY A 50 -6.87 10.20 -11.89
C GLY A 50 -7.21 10.89 -10.59
N LYS A 51 -7.89 10.16 -9.72
CA LYS A 51 -8.16 10.54 -8.34
C LYS A 51 -7.54 9.48 -7.44
N ILE A 52 -6.87 9.90 -6.38
CA ILE A 52 -6.32 9.05 -5.33
C ILE A 52 -7.22 9.20 -4.12
N ASP A 53 -7.75 8.09 -3.58
CA ASP A 53 -8.62 8.15 -2.40
C ASP A 53 -7.89 8.72 -1.19
N VAL A 54 -6.71 8.18 -0.87
CA VAL A 54 -5.87 8.67 0.24
C VAL A 54 -4.39 8.57 -0.14
N THR A 55 -3.63 9.63 0.10
CA THR A 55 -2.16 9.63 0.02
C THR A 55 -1.60 9.45 1.43
N VAL A 56 -0.78 8.42 1.66
CA VAL A 56 -0.26 8.07 3.00
C VAL A 56 1.26 8.04 3.07
N GLY A 57 1.80 8.39 4.23
CA GLY A 57 3.19 8.14 4.60
C GLY A 57 3.33 6.76 5.24
N VAL A 58 4.23 5.93 4.72
CA VAL A 58 4.48 4.58 5.22
C VAL A 58 5.94 4.37 5.60
N LYS A 59 6.19 3.57 6.64
CA LYS A 59 7.50 3.01 6.96
C LYS A 59 7.54 1.55 6.59
N ILE A 60 8.55 1.17 5.82
CA ILE A 60 8.82 -0.19 5.40
C ILE A 60 10.02 -0.69 6.19
N HIS A 61 9.80 -1.68 7.04
CA HIS A 61 10.82 -2.32 7.87
C HIS A 61 11.25 -3.63 7.20
N ARG A 62 12.54 -3.74 6.84
CA ARG A 62 13.13 -4.93 6.22
C ARG A 62 14.44 -5.27 6.96
N GLY A 63 14.39 -6.30 7.81
CA GLY A 63 15.48 -6.57 8.76
C GLY A 63 15.77 -5.35 9.64
N CYS A 64 17.04 -4.94 9.73
CA CYS A 64 17.44 -3.76 10.50
C CYS A 64 17.27 -2.43 9.74
N ARG A 65 16.71 -2.42 8.53
CA ARG A 65 16.56 -1.21 7.71
C ARG A 65 15.11 -0.75 7.70
N THR A 66 14.90 0.55 7.90
CA THR A 66 13.61 1.21 7.74
C THR A 66 13.68 2.24 6.63
N LYS A 67 12.74 2.20 5.68
CA LYS A 67 12.60 3.19 4.61
C LYS A 67 11.25 3.89 4.75
N TYR A 68 11.23 5.22 4.69
CA TYR A 68 9.99 5.98 4.60
C TYR A 68 9.62 6.21 3.13
N LYS A 69 8.35 6.05 2.78
CA LYS A 69 7.81 6.32 1.44
C LYS A 69 6.44 6.97 1.53
N ILE A 70 6.11 7.77 0.52
CA ILE A 70 4.75 8.24 0.26
C ILE A 70 4.13 7.29 -0.75
N MET A 71 2.92 6.79 -0.47
CA MET A 71 2.21 5.85 -1.34
C MET A 71 0.72 6.20 -1.44
N PRO A 72 0.11 6.02 -2.62
CA PRO A 72 -1.34 6.11 -2.76
C PRO A 72 -2.01 4.86 -2.16
N LEU A 73 -3.16 5.04 -1.53
CA LEU A 73 -4.03 4.00 -0.99
C LEU A 73 -5.40 4.11 -1.67
N GLU A 74 -5.89 2.99 -2.18
CA GLU A 74 -7.22 2.84 -2.78
C GLU A 74 -8.15 2.13 -1.81
N LEU A 75 -9.35 2.65 -1.58
CA LEU A 75 -10.33 2.08 -0.65
C LEU A 75 -11.44 1.39 -1.41
N LYS A 76 -11.55 0.07 -1.26
CA LYS A 76 -12.64 -0.72 -1.83
C LYS A 76 -13.59 -1.20 -0.74
N THR A 77 -14.85 -0.78 -0.80
CA THR A 77 -15.91 -1.31 0.07
C THR A 77 -16.64 -2.46 -0.61
N GLY A 78 -16.78 -3.62 0.04
CA GLY A 78 -17.48 -4.81 -0.47
C GLY A 78 -17.12 -6.07 0.32
N LYS A 79 -17.75 -7.23 0.02
CA LYS A 79 -17.28 -8.53 0.56
C LYS A 79 -15.91 -8.81 -0.06
N GLU A 80 -14.93 -9.18 0.77
CA GLU A 80 -13.55 -9.56 0.40
C GLU A 80 -13.55 -10.73 -0.60
N LEU A 81 -13.84 -10.47 -1.87
CA LEU A 81 -13.46 -11.34 -2.96
C LEU A 81 -12.09 -10.81 -3.37
N ASN A 82 -11.02 -11.48 -2.92
CA ASN A 82 -9.70 -11.33 -3.52
C ASN A 82 -9.90 -11.35 -5.04
N SER A 83 -9.87 -10.17 -5.67
CA SER A 83 -10.44 -9.97 -7.00
C SER A 83 -9.67 -10.78 -8.02
N ILE A 84 -10.23 -11.95 -8.36
CA ILE A 84 -9.80 -12.83 -9.45
C ILE A 84 -10.32 -12.29 -10.81
N GLU A 85 -10.75 -11.03 -10.90
CA GLU A 85 -11.37 -10.50 -12.13
C GLU A 85 -10.38 -9.73 -13.04
N HIS A 86 -9.09 -9.72 -12.73
CA HIS A 86 -8.04 -9.12 -13.58
C HIS A 86 -7.21 -10.15 -14.38
N ARG A 87 -7.73 -11.34 -14.67
CA ARG A 87 -7.21 -12.13 -15.80
C ARG A 87 -7.99 -11.76 -17.04
N SER A 88 -7.52 -10.68 -17.68
CA SER A 88 -7.90 -10.31 -19.04
C SER A 88 -7.98 -11.57 -19.90
N GLN A 89 -9.16 -11.76 -20.48
CA GLN A 89 -9.44 -12.72 -21.52
C GLN A 89 -8.33 -12.65 -22.59
N VAL A 90 -7.58 -13.73 -22.76
CA VAL A 90 -6.80 -13.98 -23.96
C VAL A 90 -7.67 -14.93 -24.78
N GLY A 91 -8.08 -14.45 -25.96
CA GLY A 91 -8.86 -15.23 -26.93
C GLY A 91 -8.09 -16.40 -27.52
#